data_AF-A0A9P5WA48-F1
#
_entry.id   AF-A0A9P5WA48-F1
#
_cell.length_a   1.000
_cell.length_b   1.000
_cell.length_c   1.000
_cell.angle_alpha   90.00
_cell.angle_beta   90.00
_cell.angle_gamma   90.00
#
_symmetry.space_group_name_H-M   'P 1'
#
loop_
_entity.id
_entity.type
_entity.pdbx_description
1 polymer ?
#
loop_
_entity_poly.entity_id
_entity_poly.type
_entity_poly.pdbx_seq_one_letter_code
_entity_poly.pdbx_strand_id
1 'polypeptide(L)'
;MLCAYYDIHNANIFDELFGPLYVGKNPTSSRNKHLVLKFDLSSISVSSSVDKMEASFNKTINRVLNEFLQKYNLELGYPEEANVIDPSSASESLNRVLSLVGTCRQSLFVGVDEYDAPANNSAFPGGNTRLDRDAIKRVQVIEAFFKENFFSILKQGCAAISNNEYGVTISKYFLTGVTPAFRAGISPLTATTIVSHNRSLHGICGFTDNEVKAIVKHYLGKDDQDAEPIVHSMRRLYNGYFFAMSGYDDYNSDPALLYNPHLVFHYLSDLRSEGFVAKPEESTAVHSTTILRSISDMGEFSVNDLVELIISKSVQSKIKTEFGYSELLAVGKDRQVTWSLLFYLGILTLGLNGSLRVPNDVIKSDVLNRIEGFLRTQIKISTLMVPAMANLKAGRPNEFRELLQNFLLSRNVRSLQTANEAVLQGI
;
A
#
# COMPACT_ATOMS: atom_id res chain seq x y z
N MET A 1 11.82 12.30 1.50
CA MET A 1 11.93 13.20 2.67
C MET A 1 12.93 12.69 3.71
N LEU A 2 12.74 11.51 4.34
CA LEU A 2 13.62 11.02 5.42
C LEU A 2 15.10 10.91 5.01
N CYS A 3 15.37 10.39 3.81
CA CYS A 3 16.71 10.38 3.23
C CYS A 3 17.35 11.77 3.28
N ALA A 4 16.65 12.80 2.79
CA ALA A 4 17.18 14.16 2.76
C ALA A 4 17.41 14.75 4.16
N TYR A 5 16.55 14.42 5.12
CA TYR A 5 16.62 14.92 6.50
C TYR A 5 17.82 14.36 7.29
N TYR A 6 18.19 13.10 7.05
CA TYR A 6 19.26 12.43 7.78
C TYR A 6 20.63 12.52 7.12
N ASP A 7 20.67 12.79 5.82
CA ASP A 7 21.89 12.87 5.01
C ASP A 7 22.83 13.98 5.47
N ILE A 8 24.09 13.62 5.75
CA ILE A 8 25.14 14.59 6.10
C ILE A 8 25.37 15.65 5.03
N HIS A 9 25.19 15.33 3.75
CA HIS A 9 25.46 16.26 2.64
C HIS A 9 24.39 17.33 2.50
N ASN A 10 23.24 17.17 3.16
CA ASN A 10 22.20 18.18 3.17
C ASN A 10 22.30 19.15 4.37
N ALA A 11 23.37 19.07 5.17
CA ALA A 11 23.53 19.91 6.36
C ALA A 11 23.54 21.41 6.03
N ASN A 12 24.20 21.80 4.94
CA ASN A 12 24.30 23.19 4.49
C ASN A 12 23.00 23.73 3.88
N ILE A 13 22.15 22.86 3.34
CA ILE A 13 20.85 23.21 2.73
C ILE A 13 19.67 22.82 3.62
N PHE A 14 19.90 22.50 4.90
CA PHE A 14 18.84 22.02 5.79
C PHE A 14 17.73 23.05 5.95
N ASP A 15 18.08 24.32 6.16
CA ASP A 15 17.10 25.39 6.36
C ASP A 15 16.29 25.69 5.09
N GLU A 16 16.88 25.51 3.92
CA GLU A 16 16.18 25.60 2.63
C GLU A 16 15.14 24.49 2.49
N LEU A 17 15.53 23.25 2.78
CA LEU A 17 14.66 22.08 2.62
C LEU A 17 13.58 22.00 3.71
N PHE A 18 13.91 22.36 4.94
CA PHE A 18 13.09 22.05 6.11
C PHE A 18 12.73 23.25 6.97
N GLY A 19 13.39 24.40 6.84
CA GLY A 19 13.23 25.56 7.74
C GLY A 19 11.78 26.03 7.94
N PRO A 20 10.94 26.10 6.89
CA PRO A 20 9.52 26.43 7.05
C PRO A 20 8.70 25.36 7.79
N LEU A 21 9.13 24.11 7.75
CA LEU A 21 8.42 22.93 8.26
C LEU A 21 8.63 22.76 9.77
N TYR A 22 7.72 22.00 10.41
CA TYR A 22 7.84 21.68 11.83
C TYR A 22 9.20 21.04 12.19
N VAL A 23 9.68 20.13 11.34
CA VAL A 23 10.95 19.40 11.53
C VAL A 23 12.20 20.27 11.32
N GLY A 24 12.08 21.40 10.60
CA GLY A 24 13.15 22.39 10.52
C GLY A 24 13.24 23.26 11.76
N LYS A 25 12.07 23.62 12.31
CA LYS A 25 11.95 24.40 13.56
C LYS A 25 12.25 23.58 14.81
N ASN A 26 12.03 22.25 14.75
CA ASN A 26 12.23 21.31 15.84
C ASN A 26 13.12 20.14 15.37
N PRO A 27 14.40 20.40 15.04
CA PRO A 27 15.27 19.37 14.52
C PRO A 27 15.63 18.34 15.60
N THR A 28 15.65 17.07 15.21
CA THR A 28 16.12 15.98 16.08
C THR A 28 17.64 16.00 16.19
N SER A 29 18.16 15.39 17.24
CA SER A 29 19.61 15.25 17.44
C SER A 29 20.32 14.44 16.35
N SER A 30 19.58 13.66 15.54
CA SER A 30 20.11 12.85 14.42
C SER A 30 20.06 13.55 13.06
N ARG A 31 19.53 14.78 12.98
CA ARG A 31 19.46 15.56 11.73
C ARG A 31 20.84 15.66 11.05
N ASN A 32 20.89 15.37 9.75
CA ASN A 32 22.10 15.46 8.91
C ASN A 32 23.37 14.82 9.54
N LYS A 33 23.23 13.64 10.15
CA LYS A 33 24.36 12.92 10.80
C LYS A 33 24.70 11.57 10.19
N HIS A 34 23.96 11.13 9.18
CA HIS A 34 24.07 9.79 8.65
C HIS A 34 24.41 9.80 7.16
N LEU A 35 25.21 8.84 6.72
CA LEU A 35 25.26 8.45 5.32
C LEU A 35 23.95 7.75 4.98
N VAL A 36 23.43 7.94 3.78
CA VAL A 36 22.10 7.41 3.40
C VAL A 36 22.22 6.36 2.31
N LEU A 37 21.69 5.17 2.60
CA LEU A 37 21.37 4.13 1.61
C LEU A 37 19.86 4.07 1.42
N LYS A 38 19.40 4.25 0.18
CA LYS A 38 17.99 4.05 -0.20
C LYS A 38 17.91 2.91 -1.22
N PHE A 39 17.25 1.82 -0.84
CA PHE A 39 16.91 0.73 -1.72
C PHE A 39 15.46 0.86 -2.19
N ASP A 40 15.20 0.44 -3.42
CA ASP A 40 13.87 0.32 -4.00
C ASP A 40 13.77 -1.07 -4.64
N LEU A 41 13.02 -1.96 -4.02
CA LEU A 41 12.95 -3.37 -4.43
C LEU A 41 11.91 -3.61 -5.54
N SER A 42 11.14 -2.59 -5.93
CA SER A 42 10.12 -2.66 -7.01
C SER A 42 10.72 -3.06 -8.36
N SER A 43 11.95 -2.62 -8.61
CA SER A 43 12.69 -2.84 -9.86
C SER A 43 13.28 -4.24 -9.99
N ILE A 44 13.27 -5.05 -8.92
CA ILE A 44 13.83 -6.40 -8.96
C ILE A 44 12.85 -7.32 -9.69
N SER A 45 13.26 -7.76 -10.88
CA SER A 45 12.47 -8.70 -11.66
C SER A 45 12.49 -10.08 -11.03
N VAL A 46 11.31 -10.62 -10.77
CA VAL A 46 11.09 -11.97 -10.21
C VAL A 46 10.64 -12.99 -11.27
N SER A 47 10.89 -12.70 -12.56
CA SER A 47 10.40 -13.53 -13.68
C SER A 47 11.01 -14.94 -13.72
N SER A 48 10.15 -15.95 -13.96
CA SER A 48 10.36 -17.36 -14.40
C SER A 48 11.49 -18.24 -13.80
N SER A 49 12.63 -17.71 -13.34
CA SER A 49 13.73 -18.48 -12.73
C SER A 49 14.42 -17.69 -11.61
N VAL A 50 14.92 -18.42 -10.62
CA VAL A 50 15.66 -17.87 -9.47
C VAL A 50 16.92 -17.13 -9.92
N ASP A 51 17.65 -17.68 -10.88
CA ASP A 51 18.90 -17.08 -11.39
C ASP A 51 18.69 -15.68 -11.99
N LYS A 52 17.56 -15.45 -12.68
CA LYS A 52 17.24 -14.13 -13.23
C LYS A 52 16.89 -13.13 -12.13
N MET A 53 16.22 -13.60 -11.09
CA MET A 53 15.91 -12.79 -9.91
C MET A 53 17.18 -12.42 -9.16
N GLU A 54 18.09 -13.37 -8.94
CA GLU A 54 19.39 -13.13 -8.31
C GLU A 54 20.24 -12.16 -9.14
N ALA A 55 20.31 -12.32 -10.46
CA ALA A 55 21.00 -11.39 -11.33
C ALA A 55 20.39 -9.97 -11.26
N SER A 56 19.05 -9.86 -11.24
CA SER A 56 18.34 -8.59 -11.08
C SER A 56 18.61 -7.96 -9.72
N PHE A 57 18.65 -8.76 -8.66
CA PHE A 57 18.99 -8.34 -7.30
C PHE A 57 20.43 -7.81 -7.26
N ASN A 58 21.40 -8.61 -7.72
CA ASN A 58 22.81 -8.23 -7.74
C ASN A 58 23.04 -6.92 -8.49
N LYS A 59 22.46 -6.80 -9.69
CA LYS A 59 22.54 -5.56 -10.48
C LYS A 59 21.95 -4.36 -9.74
N THR A 60 20.76 -4.51 -9.16
CA THR A 60 20.02 -3.40 -8.54
C THR A 60 20.71 -2.92 -7.27
N ILE A 61 21.09 -3.84 -6.39
CA ILE A 61 21.73 -3.51 -5.11
C ILE A 61 23.14 -2.97 -5.36
N ASN A 62 23.96 -3.59 -6.20
CA ASN A 62 25.32 -3.09 -6.47
C ASN A 62 25.30 -1.70 -7.12
N ARG A 63 24.31 -1.40 -7.98
CA ARG A 63 24.15 -0.04 -8.51
C ARG A 63 23.96 0.98 -7.38
N VAL A 64 23.08 0.69 -6.42
CA VAL A 64 22.85 1.58 -5.26
C VAL A 64 24.10 1.71 -4.40
N LEU A 65 24.84 0.61 -4.19
CA LEU A 65 26.08 0.63 -3.41
C LEU A 65 27.20 1.42 -4.12
N ASN A 66 27.33 1.31 -5.44
CA ASN A 66 28.25 2.10 -6.23
C ASN A 66 27.95 3.59 -6.14
N GLU A 67 26.68 3.97 -6.36
CA GLU A 67 26.23 5.36 -6.22
C GLU A 67 26.49 5.90 -4.81
N PHE A 68 26.32 5.06 -3.78
CA PHE A 68 26.65 5.40 -2.40
C PHE A 68 28.16 5.65 -2.18
N LEU A 69 29.03 4.77 -2.68
CA LEU A 69 30.48 4.92 -2.56
C LEU A 69 30.98 6.19 -3.27
N GLN A 70 30.44 6.46 -4.45
CA GLN A 70 30.77 7.67 -5.21
C GLN A 70 30.31 8.93 -4.47
N LYS A 71 29.10 8.90 -3.93
CA LYS A 71 28.53 10.02 -3.20
C LYS A 71 29.36 10.35 -1.96
N TYR A 72 29.63 9.37 -1.09
CA TYR A 72 30.29 9.58 0.20
C TYR A 72 31.78 9.23 0.19
N ASN A 73 32.46 9.44 -0.96
CA ASN A 73 33.85 9.01 -1.13
C ASN A 73 34.79 9.59 -0.06
N LEU A 74 34.59 10.86 0.30
CA LEU A 74 35.39 11.59 1.27
C LEU A 74 35.21 11.00 2.67
N GLU A 75 33.97 10.76 3.07
CA GLU A 75 33.64 10.22 4.40
C GLU A 75 34.07 8.77 4.57
N LEU A 76 34.22 8.06 3.46
CA LEU A 76 34.65 6.66 3.40
C LEU A 76 36.15 6.51 3.10
N GLY A 77 36.91 7.61 3.03
CA GLY A 77 38.37 7.56 2.86
C GLY A 77 38.83 7.16 1.46
N TYR A 78 38.06 7.53 0.42
CA TYR A 78 38.34 7.27 -1.00
C TYR A 78 38.58 5.78 -1.31
N PRO A 79 37.61 4.91 -1.01
CA PRO A 79 37.74 3.48 -1.27
C PRO A 79 37.81 3.22 -2.78
N GLU A 80 38.63 2.26 -3.19
CA GLU A 80 38.58 1.73 -4.55
C GLU A 80 37.34 0.84 -4.71
N GLU A 81 36.45 1.20 -5.64
CA GLU A 81 35.17 0.50 -5.87
C GLU A 81 35.34 -1.01 -6.06
N ALA A 82 36.37 -1.43 -6.81
CA ALA A 82 36.66 -2.83 -7.10
C ALA A 82 37.00 -3.67 -5.86
N ASN A 83 37.44 -3.05 -4.76
CA ASN A 83 37.73 -3.75 -3.50
C ASN A 83 36.45 -3.95 -2.67
N VAL A 84 35.47 -3.08 -2.85
CA VAL A 84 34.22 -3.08 -2.07
C VAL A 84 33.09 -3.81 -2.79
N ILE A 85 33.04 -3.74 -4.11
CA ILE A 85 31.89 -4.17 -4.91
C ILE A 85 32.26 -5.44 -5.66
N ASP A 86 31.55 -6.52 -5.34
CA ASP A 86 31.57 -7.78 -6.06
C ASP A 86 30.41 -7.80 -7.07
N PRO A 87 30.70 -7.72 -8.39
CA PRO A 87 29.66 -7.73 -9.43
C PRO A 87 28.77 -8.98 -9.42
N SER A 88 29.25 -10.08 -8.84
CA SER A 88 28.55 -11.36 -8.76
C SER A 88 27.77 -11.56 -7.47
N SER A 89 28.01 -10.74 -6.43
CA SER A 89 27.37 -10.87 -5.13
C SER A 89 27.08 -9.51 -4.48
N ALA A 90 25.83 -9.07 -4.57
CA ALA A 90 25.39 -7.89 -3.85
C ALA A 90 25.35 -8.06 -2.33
N SER A 91 25.13 -9.30 -1.86
CA SER A 91 25.21 -9.65 -0.44
C SER A 91 26.60 -9.33 0.12
N GLU A 92 27.64 -9.79 -0.58
CA GLU A 92 29.02 -9.55 -0.19
C GLU A 92 29.38 -8.06 -0.30
N SER A 93 28.96 -7.41 -1.38
CA SER A 93 29.14 -5.96 -1.56
C SER A 93 28.51 -5.16 -0.41
N LEU A 94 27.29 -5.51 0.00
CA LEU A 94 26.59 -4.87 1.11
C LEU A 94 27.36 -5.08 2.43
N ASN A 95 27.83 -6.30 2.71
CA ASN A 95 28.65 -6.58 3.89
C ASN A 95 29.93 -5.73 3.92
N ARG A 96 30.62 -5.61 2.78
CA ARG A 96 31.84 -4.79 2.66
C ARG A 96 31.55 -3.31 2.86
N VAL A 97 30.45 -2.79 2.31
CA VAL A 97 30.01 -1.41 2.55
C VAL A 97 29.72 -1.17 4.03
N LEU A 98 28.99 -2.05 4.71
CA LEU A 98 28.71 -1.92 6.14
C LEU A 98 30.00 -1.95 6.98
N SER A 99 30.95 -2.81 6.62
CA SER A 99 32.25 -2.92 7.28
C SER A 99 33.11 -1.67 7.08
N LEU A 100 33.12 -1.13 5.85
CA LEU A 100 33.82 0.11 5.50
C LEU A 100 33.27 1.30 6.29
N VAL A 101 31.94 1.49 6.28
CA VAL A 101 31.28 2.54 7.05
C VAL A 101 31.65 2.46 8.53
N GLY A 102 31.62 1.26 9.11
CA GLY A 102 32.02 1.03 10.50
C GLY A 102 33.47 1.41 10.76
N THR A 103 34.40 0.98 9.88
CA THR A 103 35.83 1.29 9.98
C THR A 103 36.09 2.80 9.91
N CYS A 104 35.35 3.51 9.05
CA CYS A 104 35.39 4.97 8.94
C CYS A 104 34.65 5.70 10.07
N ARG A 105 34.09 4.96 11.06
CA ARG A 105 33.32 5.49 12.20
C ARG A 105 32.14 6.36 11.77
N GLN A 106 31.55 6.01 10.62
CA GLN A 106 30.36 6.65 10.10
C GLN A 106 29.11 5.88 10.54
N SER A 107 27.94 6.50 10.36
CA SER A 107 26.65 5.89 10.69
C SER A 107 25.69 5.96 9.52
N LEU A 108 24.82 4.95 9.38
CA LEU A 108 23.87 4.84 8.27
C LEU A 108 22.43 5.09 8.71
N PHE A 109 21.71 5.82 7.86
CA PHE A 109 20.27 5.70 7.71
C PHE A 109 20.01 4.82 6.48
N VAL A 110 19.27 3.73 6.67
CA VAL A 110 18.88 2.83 5.59
C VAL A 110 17.37 2.90 5.38
N GLY A 111 16.95 3.27 4.16
CA GLY A 111 15.56 3.19 3.71
C GLY A 111 15.39 2.06 2.71
N VAL A 112 14.34 1.25 2.85
CA VAL A 112 13.96 0.24 1.85
C VAL A 112 12.52 0.48 1.44
N ASP A 113 12.36 0.85 0.17
CA ASP A 113 11.08 1.05 -0.47
C ASP A 113 10.59 -0.23 -1.14
N GLU A 114 9.27 -0.39 -1.18
CA GLU A 114 8.57 -1.57 -1.65
C GLU A 114 9.20 -2.90 -1.20
N TYR A 115 9.45 -3.03 0.10
CA TYR A 115 10.19 -4.17 0.65
C TYR A 115 9.56 -5.53 0.30
N ASP A 116 8.25 -5.55 0.03
CA ASP A 116 7.42 -6.71 -0.29
C ASP A 116 7.14 -6.91 -1.79
N ALA A 117 7.56 -5.99 -2.67
CA ALA A 117 7.30 -6.06 -4.10
C ALA A 117 7.79 -7.37 -4.76
N PRO A 118 9.01 -7.90 -4.48
CA PRO A 118 9.46 -9.15 -5.09
C PRO A 118 8.50 -10.32 -4.82
N ALA A 119 7.96 -10.41 -3.60
CA ALA A 119 7.01 -11.46 -3.28
C ALA A 119 5.60 -11.15 -3.80
N ASN A 120 5.15 -9.90 -3.74
CA ASN A 120 3.85 -9.50 -4.28
C ASN A 120 3.76 -9.77 -5.78
N ASN A 121 4.78 -9.40 -6.54
CA ASN A 121 4.84 -9.60 -7.97
C ASN A 121 4.90 -11.09 -8.35
N SER A 122 5.39 -11.94 -7.44
CA SER A 122 5.44 -13.40 -7.63
C SER A 122 4.15 -14.10 -7.25
N ALA A 123 3.47 -13.62 -6.22
CA ALA A 123 2.17 -14.10 -5.76
C ALA A 123 1.03 -13.61 -6.67
N PHE A 124 1.17 -12.39 -7.21
CA PHE A 124 0.17 -11.66 -7.96
C PHE A 124 0.76 -11.10 -9.28
N PRO A 125 1.22 -11.97 -10.20
CA PRO A 125 1.91 -11.54 -11.44
C PRO A 125 1.02 -10.79 -12.45
N GLY A 126 -0.21 -10.42 -12.09
CA GLY A 126 -1.22 -9.86 -12.97
C GLY A 126 -1.94 -10.93 -13.81
N GLY A 127 -3.15 -10.62 -14.28
CA GLY A 127 -4.02 -11.54 -15.05
C GLY A 127 -5.04 -12.31 -14.21
N ASN A 128 -5.75 -13.28 -14.81
CA ASN A 128 -6.69 -14.18 -14.10
C ASN A 128 -5.98 -15.28 -13.26
N THR A 129 -4.73 -15.03 -12.87
CA THR A 129 -3.85 -15.98 -12.21
C THR A 129 -4.24 -16.07 -10.74
N ARG A 130 -4.65 -17.26 -10.30
CA ARG A 130 -5.04 -17.51 -8.90
C ARG A 130 -3.80 -17.75 -8.06
N LEU A 131 -3.85 -17.36 -6.79
CA LEU A 131 -2.92 -17.85 -5.77
C LEU A 131 -2.98 -19.38 -5.74
N ASP A 132 -1.89 -20.03 -6.14
CA ASP A 132 -1.77 -21.49 -6.13
C ASP A 132 -0.54 -21.95 -5.35
N ARG A 133 -0.37 -23.27 -5.24
CA ARG A 133 0.76 -23.85 -4.49
C ARG A 133 2.10 -23.51 -5.12
N ASP A 134 2.16 -23.34 -6.43
CA ASP A 134 3.42 -23.07 -7.13
C ASP A 134 3.82 -21.61 -6.96
N ALA A 135 2.86 -20.68 -6.94
CA ALA A 135 3.06 -19.29 -6.55
C ALA A 135 3.68 -19.18 -5.16
N ILE A 136 3.19 -19.97 -4.21
CA ILE A 136 3.71 -19.93 -2.84
C ILE A 136 5.09 -20.55 -2.72
N LYS A 137 5.35 -21.66 -3.41
CA LYS A 137 6.71 -22.21 -3.46
C LYS A 137 7.69 -21.19 -4.02
N ARG A 138 7.31 -20.45 -5.08
CA ARG A 138 8.13 -19.36 -5.62
C ARG A 138 8.35 -18.27 -4.59
N VAL A 139 7.29 -17.83 -3.89
CA VAL A 139 7.40 -16.81 -2.86
C VAL A 139 8.29 -17.27 -1.70
N GLN A 140 8.17 -18.52 -1.23
CA GLN A 140 9.02 -19.06 -0.16
C GLN A 140 10.51 -19.04 -0.54
N VAL A 141 10.83 -19.36 -1.80
CA VAL A 141 12.20 -19.27 -2.32
C VAL A 141 12.69 -17.82 -2.33
N ILE A 142 11.85 -16.88 -2.74
CA ILE A 142 12.15 -15.44 -2.74
C ILE A 142 12.31 -14.91 -1.31
N GLU A 143 11.41 -15.27 -0.39
CA GLU A 143 11.48 -14.94 1.03
C GLU A 143 12.80 -15.41 1.64
N ALA A 144 13.16 -16.68 1.41
CA ALA A 144 14.42 -17.24 1.90
C ALA A 144 15.62 -16.48 1.32
N PHE A 145 15.61 -16.22 0.01
CA PHE A 145 16.67 -15.46 -0.66
C PHE A 145 16.85 -14.08 -0.04
N PHE A 146 15.81 -13.25 0.05
CA PHE A 146 15.92 -11.89 0.60
C PHE A 146 16.20 -11.88 2.10
N LYS A 147 15.69 -12.85 2.85
CA LYS A 147 16.01 -13.03 4.27
C LYS A 147 17.52 -13.23 4.45
N GLU A 148 18.12 -14.13 3.69
CA GLU A 148 19.54 -14.52 3.85
C GLU A 148 20.48 -13.48 3.23
N ASN A 149 20.17 -13.00 2.03
CA ASN A 149 21.07 -12.20 1.20
C ASN A 149 20.93 -10.67 1.39
N PHE A 150 19.88 -10.21 2.07
CA PHE A 150 19.65 -8.76 2.22
C PHE A 150 19.29 -8.38 3.64
N PHE A 151 18.16 -8.85 4.15
CA PHE A 151 17.65 -8.39 5.45
C PHE A 151 18.47 -8.88 6.64
N SER A 152 19.05 -10.08 6.58
CA SER A 152 19.95 -10.56 7.64
C SER A 152 21.23 -9.72 7.73
N ILE A 153 21.75 -9.27 6.58
CA ILE A 153 22.92 -8.40 6.51
C ILE A 153 22.61 -7.03 7.13
N LEU A 154 21.47 -6.44 6.76
CA LEU A 154 21.01 -5.19 7.38
C LEU A 154 20.79 -5.34 8.90
N LYS A 155 20.22 -6.46 9.35
CA LYS A 155 20.08 -6.76 10.78
C LYS A 155 21.43 -6.83 11.50
N GLN A 156 22.44 -7.44 10.88
CA GLN A 156 23.79 -7.50 11.43
C GLN A 156 24.39 -6.09 11.56
N GLY A 157 24.18 -5.22 10.57
CA GLY A 157 24.61 -3.82 10.62
C GLY A 157 23.94 -2.99 11.74
N CYS A 158 22.74 -3.39 12.19
CA CYS A 158 22.05 -2.79 13.34
C CYS A 158 22.58 -3.30 14.70
N ALA A 159 23.21 -4.47 14.73
CA ALA A 159 23.73 -5.03 15.97
C ALA A 159 25.04 -4.32 16.33
N ALA A 160 25.20 -3.96 17.61
CA ALA A 160 26.53 -3.72 18.16
C ALA A 160 27.22 -5.08 18.20
N ILE A 161 27.91 -5.46 17.12
CA ILE A 161 28.67 -6.71 17.11
C ILE A 161 29.70 -6.55 18.24
N SER A 162 29.59 -7.40 19.27
CA SER A 162 30.43 -7.38 20.48
C SER A 162 31.93 -7.50 20.22
N ASN A 163 32.32 -7.76 18.96
CA ASN A 163 33.69 -7.93 18.49
C ASN A 163 34.15 -6.84 17.52
N ASN A 164 33.31 -5.84 17.18
CA ASN A 164 33.74 -4.67 16.42
C ASN A 164 34.07 -3.54 17.38
N GLU A 165 35.30 -3.01 17.31
CA GLU A 165 35.74 -1.78 18.01
C GLU A 165 34.91 -0.53 17.64
N TYR A 166 34.00 -0.65 16.66
CA TYR A 166 33.43 0.48 15.92
C TYR A 166 31.93 0.77 16.18
N GLY A 167 31.23 -0.01 17.02
CA GLY A 167 29.83 0.27 17.41
C GLY A 167 28.77 -0.10 16.37
N VAL A 168 27.55 0.47 16.49
CA VAL A 168 26.40 0.20 15.59
C VAL A 168 26.55 0.99 14.29
N THR A 169 26.65 0.29 13.15
CA THR A 169 26.79 0.92 11.83
C THR A 169 25.47 1.49 11.32
N ILE A 170 24.38 0.72 11.35
CA ILE A 170 23.04 1.18 10.92
C ILE A 170 22.32 1.76 12.13
N SER A 171 22.30 3.10 12.21
CA SER A 171 21.67 3.83 13.31
C SER A 171 20.16 3.93 13.17
N LYS A 172 19.64 3.96 11.93
CA LYS A 172 18.21 4.09 11.64
C LYS A 172 17.82 3.25 10.43
N TYR A 173 16.67 2.60 10.54
CA TYR A 173 16.14 1.72 9.50
C TYR A 173 14.64 2.01 9.28
N PHE A 174 14.22 2.24 8.03
CA PHE A 174 12.83 2.54 7.67
C PHE A 174 12.41 1.77 6.43
N LEU A 175 11.22 1.17 6.47
CA LEU A 175 10.71 0.24 5.47
C LEU A 175 9.31 0.66 5.02
N THR A 176 9.04 0.57 3.73
CA THR A 176 7.71 0.82 3.15
C THR A 176 7.30 -0.35 2.25
N GLY A 177 6.01 -0.71 2.30
CA GLY A 177 5.43 -1.84 1.59
C GLY A 177 3.93 -1.89 1.82
N VAL A 178 3.23 -2.80 1.12
CA VAL A 178 1.77 -2.86 1.10
C VAL A 178 1.23 -3.94 2.04
N THR A 179 1.78 -5.15 1.99
CA THR A 179 1.29 -6.32 2.73
C THR A 179 2.27 -6.79 3.81
N PRO A 180 1.75 -7.23 4.98
CA PRO A 180 2.57 -7.86 6.01
C PRO A 180 3.01 -9.29 5.63
N ALA A 181 2.45 -9.87 4.55
CA ALA A 181 2.72 -11.25 4.12
C ALA A 181 4.21 -11.57 4.02
N PHE A 182 4.98 -10.67 3.39
CA PHE A 182 6.42 -10.86 3.18
C PHE A 182 7.23 -10.69 4.46
N ARG A 183 6.73 -9.87 5.39
CA ARG A 183 7.40 -9.62 6.66
C ARG A 183 7.38 -10.87 7.55
N ALA A 184 6.29 -11.61 7.59
CA ALA A 184 6.16 -12.78 8.48
C ALA A 184 7.22 -13.87 8.19
N GLY A 185 7.69 -13.98 6.94
CA GLY A 185 8.76 -14.91 6.54
C GLY A 185 10.19 -14.45 6.89
N ILE A 186 10.37 -13.20 7.30
CA ILE A 186 11.69 -12.56 7.41
C ILE A 186 11.91 -12.05 8.85
N SER A 187 12.61 -12.83 9.68
CA SER A 187 12.89 -12.49 11.09
C SER A 187 13.50 -11.09 11.32
N PRO A 188 14.41 -10.56 10.49
CA PRO A 188 14.81 -9.17 10.59
C PRO A 188 13.67 -8.17 10.55
N LEU A 189 12.65 -8.42 9.72
CA LEU A 189 11.47 -7.59 9.60
C LEU A 189 10.52 -7.77 10.79
N THR A 190 10.46 -8.96 11.39
CA THR A 190 9.61 -9.18 12.57
C THR A 190 10.05 -8.37 13.80
N ALA A 191 11.33 -8.01 13.88
CA ALA A 191 11.86 -7.13 14.94
C ALA A 191 11.49 -5.64 14.74
N THR A 192 10.92 -5.27 13.59
CA THR A 192 10.54 -3.87 13.30
C THR A 192 9.18 -3.51 13.89
N THR A 193 9.01 -2.24 14.24
CA THR A 193 7.75 -1.70 14.75
C THR A 193 6.85 -1.27 13.59
N ILE A 194 5.65 -1.82 13.51
CA ILE A 194 4.62 -1.41 12.55
C ILE A 194 4.00 -0.09 13.04
N VAL A 195 4.15 0.98 12.24
CA VAL A 195 3.61 2.31 12.57
C VAL A 195 2.35 2.66 11.78
N SER A 196 1.97 1.87 10.77
CA SER A 196 0.83 2.13 9.88
C SER A 196 -0.52 2.23 10.61
N HIS A 197 -0.62 1.65 11.81
CA HIS A 197 -1.82 1.67 12.66
C HIS A 197 -1.74 2.69 13.80
N ASN A 198 -0.65 3.45 13.89
CA ASN A 198 -0.47 4.45 14.93
C ASN A 198 -1.28 5.70 14.61
N ARG A 199 -2.23 6.02 15.49
CA ARG A 199 -3.11 7.18 15.41
C ARG A 199 -2.34 8.50 15.24
N SER A 200 -1.25 8.70 15.98
CA SER A 200 -0.44 9.93 15.92
C SER A 200 0.34 10.09 14.61
N LEU A 201 0.48 9.00 13.85
CA LEU A 201 1.18 8.96 12.57
C LEU A 201 0.22 8.76 11.40
N HIS A 202 -1.10 8.84 11.64
CA HIS A 202 -2.11 8.50 10.65
C HIS A 202 -1.94 9.30 9.35
N GLY A 203 -1.69 10.60 9.44
CA GLY A 203 -1.51 11.49 8.29
C GLY A 203 -0.34 11.15 7.38
N ILE A 204 0.57 10.22 7.75
CA ILE A 204 1.63 9.75 6.83
C ILE A 204 1.03 8.93 5.68
N CYS A 205 -0.18 8.37 5.86
CA CYS A 205 -0.82 7.48 4.88
C CYS A 205 -1.56 8.21 3.76
N GLY A 206 -1.71 9.54 3.80
CA GLY A 206 -2.49 10.26 2.80
C GLY A 206 -2.65 11.74 3.11
N PHE A 207 -3.44 12.45 2.30
CA PHE A 207 -3.73 13.87 2.54
C PHE A 207 -5.00 14.08 3.35
N THR A 208 -5.01 15.10 4.18
CA THR A 208 -6.21 15.60 4.85
C THR A 208 -7.03 16.51 3.94
N ASP A 209 -8.30 16.76 4.29
CA ASP A 209 -9.18 17.68 3.55
C ASP A 209 -8.57 19.08 3.41
N ASN A 210 -7.93 19.58 4.47
CA ASN A 210 -7.26 20.88 4.48
C ASN A 210 -6.06 20.93 3.54
N GLU A 211 -5.26 19.86 3.48
CA GLU A 211 -4.13 19.76 2.56
C GLU A 211 -4.61 19.70 1.11
N VAL A 212 -5.64 18.91 0.82
CA VAL A 212 -6.24 18.84 -0.52
C VAL A 212 -6.78 20.21 -0.95
N LYS A 213 -7.50 20.91 -0.05
CA LYS A 213 -7.98 22.28 -0.33
C LYS A 213 -6.83 23.25 -0.59
N ALA A 214 -5.74 23.18 0.18
CA ALA A 214 -4.56 23.99 -0.05
C ALA A 214 -3.92 23.68 -1.42
N ILE A 215 -3.77 22.39 -1.77
CA ILE A 215 -3.23 21.96 -3.06
C ILE A 215 -4.10 22.50 -4.21
N VAL A 216 -5.42 22.37 -4.14
CA VAL A 216 -6.35 22.89 -5.16
C VAL A 216 -6.15 24.40 -5.38
N LYS A 217 -6.15 25.18 -4.28
CA LYS A 217 -6.00 26.63 -4.35
C LYS A 217 -4.68 27.04 -5.00
N HIS A 218 -3.58 26.42 -4.59
CA HIS A 218 -2.25 26.78 -5.07
C HIS A 218 -1.96 26.24 -6.47
N TYR A 219 -2.30 24.98 -6.76
CA TYR A 219 -1.97 24.32 -8.02
C TYR A 219 -2.86 24.78 -9.17
N LEU A 220 -4.15 25.00 -8.91
CA LEU A 220 -5.11 25.44 -9.92
C LEU A 220 -5.35 26.96 -9.92
N GLY A 221 -4.75 27.70 -8.99
CA GLY A 221 -4.95 29.15 -8.86
C GLY A 221 -6.40 29.54 -8.51
N LYS A 222 -7.06 28.73 -7.68
CA LYS A 222 -8.47 28.91 -7.30
C LYS A 222 -8.61 29.59 -5.94
N ASP A 223 -9.66 30.39 -5.78
CA ASP A 223 -10.04 30.91 -4.47
C ASP A 223 -10.84 29.87 -3.67
N ASP A 224 -11.32 30.25 -2.47
CA ASP A 224 -12.07 29.32 -1.62
C ASP A 224 -13.43 28.91 -2.20
N GLN A 225 -14.08 29.77 -3.00
CA GLN A 225 -15.38 29.48 -3.61
C GLN A 225 -15.23 28.50 -4.77
N ASP A 226 -14.23 28.71 -5.61
CA ASP A 226 -13.93 27.85 -6.75
C ASP A 226 -13.32 26.51 -6.33
N ALA A 227 -12.57 26.48 -5.23
CA ALA A 227 -11.96 25.25 -4.74
C ALA A 227 -12.98 24.28 -4.13
N GLU A 228 -14.04 24.78 -3.48
CA GLU A 228 -14.96 23.92 -2.72
C GLU A 228 -15.69 22.88 -3.58
N PRO A 229 -16.23 23.18 -4.78
CA PRO A 229 -16.84 22.17 -5.64
C PRO A 229 -15.87 21.07 -6.08
N ILE A 230 -14.60 21.43 -6.32
CA ILE A 230 -13.53 20.50 -6.71
C ILE A 230 -13.19 19.58 -5.53
N VAL A 231 -12.95 20.17 -4.35
CA VAL A 231 -12.68 19.42 -3.12
C VAL A 231 -13.87 18.53 -2.76
N HIS A 232 -15.10 19.03 -2.87
CA HIS A 232 -16.32 18.25 -2.61
C HIS A 232 -16.41 17.01 -3.51
N SER A 233 -16.07 17.15 -4.79
CA SER A 233 -16.02 16.03 -5.73
C SER A 233 -14.96 15.01 -5.31
N MET A 234 -13.73 15.46 -5.03
CA MET A 234 -12.65 14.58 -4.57
C MET A 234 -12.94 13.94 -3.21
N ARG A 235 -13.67 14.62 -2.32
CA ARG A 235 -14.06 14.10 -1.00
C ARG A 235 -14.90 12.84 -1.13
N ARG A 236 -15.80 12.81 -2.10
CA ARG A 236 -16.63 11.63 -2.40
C ARG A 236 -15.82 10.53 -3.10
N LEU A 237 -14.93 10.91 -4.01
CA LEU A 237 -14.22 9.97 -4.89
C LEU A 237 -12.99 9.33 -4.22
N TYR A 238 -12.25 10.08 -3.41
CA TYR A 238 -10.90 9.69 -2.98
C TYR A 238 -10.66 9.77 -1.47
N ASN A 239 -11.48 10.49 -0.71
CA ASN A 239 -11.38 10.56 0.75
C ASN A 239 -12.15 9.43 1.43
N GLY A 240 -11.70 9.04 2.61
CA GLY A 240 -12.42 8.12 3.48
C GLY A 240 -11.54 7.05 4.08
N TYR A 241 -10.23 7.07 3.83
CA TYR A 241 -9.27 6.17 4.42
C TYR A 241 -9.01 6.50 5.89
N PHE A 242 -8.91 5.46 6.70
CA PHE A 242 -8.62 5.47 8.13
C PHE A 242 -7.96 4.14 8.53
N PHE A 243 -6.69 4.19 8.91
CA PHE A 243 -5.87 2.99 9.14
C PHE A 243 -5.45 2.82 10.60
N ALA A 244 -5.78 3.78 11.47
CA ALA A 244 -5.46 3.72 12.89
C ALA A 244 -6.36 2.72 13.64
N MET A 245 -5.78 1.82 14.43
CA MET A 245 -6.53 0.73 15.09
C MET A 245 -7.37 1.16 16.30
N SER A 246 -7.25 2.41 16.76
CA SER A 246 -8.03 2.96 17.85
C SER A 246 -8.72 4.27 17.46
N GLY A 247 -10.05 4.29 17.64
CA GLY A 247 -10.80 5.54 17.77
C GLY A 247 -11.26 6.22 16.48
N TYR A 248 -11.72 5.49 15.46
CA TYR A 248 -12.66 6.13 14.54
C TYR A 248 -14.00 6.26 15.27
N ASP A 249 -14.33 7.48 15.64
CA ASP A 249 -15.57 7.88 16.28
C ASP A 249 -16.15 9.02 15.45
N ASP A 250 -17.41 8.91 15.01
CA ASP A 250 -18.05 9.99 14.26
C ASP A 250 -18.15 11.28 15.10
N TYR A 251 -18.12 11.16 16.43
CA TYR A 251 -18.09 12.28 17.36
C TYR A 251 -16.66 12.81 17.63
N ASN A 252 -15.61 12.05 17.26
CA ASN A 252 -14.22 12.46 17.35
C ASN A 252 -13.46 12.09 16.08
N SER A 253 -13.58 12.96 15.07
CA SER A 253 -12.99 12.81 13.74
C SER A 253 -11.49 13.08 13.66
N ASP A 254 -10.80 13.20 14.80
CA ASP A 254 -9.35 13.21 14.87
C ASP A 254 -8.86 11.75 14.98
N PRO A 255 -7.79 11.32 14.28
CA PRO A 255 -7.22 11.98 13.12
C PRO A 255 -8.18 11.95 11.93
N ALA A 256 -8.09 12.97 11.07
CA ALA A 256 -8.99 13.15 9.94
C ALA A 256 -8.93 11.96 8.97
N LEU A 257 -10.04 11.73 8.26
CA LEU A 257 -10.06 10.84 7.10
C LEU A 257 -9.08 11.34 6.03
N LEU A 258 -8.46 10.40 5.35
CA LEU A 258 -7.41 10.67 4.38
C LEU A 258 -7.85 10.37 2.94
N TYR A 259 -7.27 11.16 2.05
CA TYR A 259 -7.31 11.00 0.61
C TYR A 259 -6.10 10.19 0.14
N ASN A 260 -6.27 9.37 -0.91
CA ASN A 260 -5.14 8.77 -1.63
C ASN A 260 -4.38 9.87 -2.41
N PRO A 261 -3.10 10.15 -2.10
CA PRO A 261 -2.34 11.23 -2.73
C PRO A 261 -2.20 11.11 -4.25
N HIS A 262 -2.01 9.89 -4.76
CA HIS A 262 -1.84 9.65 -6.20
C HIS A 262 -3.11 10.03 -6.95
N LEU A 263 -4.28 9.60 -6.47
CA LEU A 263 -5.56 9.92 -7.08
C LEU A 263 -5.87 11.41 -7.06
N VAL A 264 -5.52 12.12 -5.97
CA VAL A 264 -5.65 13.58 -5.89
C VAL A 264 -4.78 14.25 -6.96
N PHE A 265 -3.51 13.87 -7.07
CA PHE A 265 -2.63 14.48 -8.07
C PHE A 265 -3.06 14.19 -9.50
N HIS A 266 -3.52 12.96 -9.79
CA HIS A 266 -4.02 12.62 -11.12
C HIS A 266 -5.23 13.46 -11.50
N TYR A 267 -6.24 13.51 -10.63
CA TYR A 267 -7.45 14.30 -10.86
C TYR A 267 -7.15 15.78 -11.10
N LEU A 268 -6.25 16.37 -10.31
CA LEU A 268 -5.89 17.78 -10.46
C LEU A 268 -5.05 18.05 -11.72
N SER A 269 -4.20 17.10 -12.12
CA SER A 269 -3.45 17.18 -13.36
C SER A 269 -4.38 17.20 -14.57
N ASP A 270 -5.33 16.25 -14.63
CA ASP A 270 -6.31 16.15 -15.72
C ASP A 270 -7.22 17.37 -15.77
N LEU A 271 -7.70 17.82 -14.60
CA LEU A 271 -8.55 19.01 -14.53
C LEU A 271 -7.82 20.25 -15.05
N ARG A 272 -6.51 20.36 -14.83
CA ARG A 272 -5.69 21.47 -15.32
C ARG A 272 -5.43 21.39 -16.82
N SER A 273 -5.22 20.19 -17.37
CA SER A 273 -4.94 20.00 -18.80
C SER A 273 -6.19 20.05 -19.67
N GLU A 274 -7.29 19.42 -19.23
CA GLU A 274 -8.50 19.21 -20.02
C GLU A 274 -9.67 20.11 -19.62
N GLY A 275 -9.60 20.73 -18.44
CA GLY A 275 -10.68 21.57 -17.89
C GLY A 275 -11.85 20.77 -17.29
N PHE A 276 -11.85 19.44 -17.45
CA PHE A 276 -12.79 18.51 -16.81
C PHE A 276 -12.13 17.13 -16.65
N VAL A 277 -12.69 16.28 -15.79
CA VAL A 277 -12.23 14.90 -15.61
C VAL A 277 -13.32 13.95 -16.09
N ALA A 278 -13.12 13.31 -17.25
CA ALA A 278 -14.13 12.49 -17.90
C ALA A 278 -14.47 11.22 -17.11
N LYS A 279 -13.47 10.60 -16.48
CA LYS A 279 -13.58 9.37 -15.69
C LYS A 279 -12.66 9.42 -14.48
N PRO A 280 -13.16 9.88 -13.31
CA PRO A 280 -12.36 9.91 -12.09
C PRO A 280 -12.10 8.53 -11.47
N GLU A 281 -12.45 7.43 -12.15
CA GLU A 281 -12.37 6.03 -11.69
C GLU A 281 -11.00 5.40 -11.96
N GLU A 282 -9.92 6.11 -11.68
CA GLU A 282 -8.61 5.50 -11.78
C GLU A 282 -8.33 4.61 -10.56
N SER A 283 -8.02 3.34 -10.80
CA SER A 283 -7.58 2.42 -9.75
C SER A 283 -6.06 2.39 -9.74
N THR A 284 -5.44 2.92 -8.69
CA THR A 284 -3.97 2.93 -8.56
C THR A 284 -3.37 1.57 -8.20
N ALA A 285 -4.19 0.52 -8.07
CA ALA A 285 -3.77 -0.76 -7.52
C ALA A 285 -4.12 -1.92 -8.46
N VAL A 286 -3.20 -2.22 -9.39
CA VAL A 286 -3.27 -3.40 -10.29
C VAL A 286 -3.51 -4.68 -9.50
N HIS A 287 -2.93 -4.78 -8.29
CA HIS A 287 -3.12 -5.93 -7.41
C HIS A 287 -4.52 -6.00 -6.78
N SER A 288 -5.14 -4.87 -6.43
CA SER A 288 -6.47 -4.81 -5.80
C SER A 288 -7.56 -5.37 -6.71
N THR A 289 -7.57 -4.96 -7.98
CA THR A 289 -8.54 -5.47 -8.96
C THR A 289 -8.29 -6.95 -9.29
N THR A 290 -7.03 -7.37 -9.37
CA THR A 290 -6.65 -8.78 -9.55
C THR A 290 -7.11 -9.65 -8.39
N ILE A 291 -6.91 -9.20 -7.15
CA ILE A 291 -7.38 -9.90 -5.94
C ILE A 291 -8.90 -9.98 -5.90
N LEU A 292 -9.60 -8.88 -6.19
CA LEU A 292 -11.07 -8.88 -6.28
C LEU A 292 -11.57 -9.91 -7.30
N ARG A 293 -10.95 -9.99 -8.48
CA ARG A 293 -11.27 -11.00 -9.50
C ARG A 293 -10.97 -12.43 -9.06
N SER A 294 -9.96 -12.63 -8.21
CA SER A 294 -9.59 -13.95 -7.69
C SER A 294 -10.56 -14.51 -6.64
N ILE A 295 -11.36 -13.65 -5.99
CA ILE A 295 -12.39 -14.05 -5.03
C ILE A 295 -13.36 -15.00 -5.73
N SER A 296 -13.58 -16.16 -5.13
CA SER A 296 -14.46 -17.18 -5.71
C SER A 296 -15.93 -16.75 -5.70
N ASP A 297 -16.68 -17.24 -6.69
CA ASP A 297 -18.13 -17.03 -6.77
C ASP A 297 -18.89 -17.75 -5.65
N MET A 298 -18.35 -18.86 -5.16
CA MET A 298 -18.87 -19.68 -4.06
C MET A 298 -17.72 -20.10 -3.13
N GLY A 299 -18.00 -20.25 -1.83
CA GLY A 299 -17.01 -20.62 -0.83
C GLY A 299 -17.33 -20.03 0.54
N GLU A 300 -16.42 -20.23 1.50
CA GLU A 300 -16.50 -19.64 2.85
C GLU A 300 -16.35 -18.12 2.83
N PHE A 301 -15.56 -17.60 1.88
CA PHE A 301 -15.57 -16.22 1.46
C PHE A 301 -15.85 -16.15 -0.04
N SER A 302 -16.85 -15.37 -0.44
CA SER A 302 -17.37 -15.30 -1.81
C SER A 302 -17.82 -13.90 -2.21
N VAL A 303 -18.27 -13.76 -3.45
CA VAL A 303 -18.92 -12.51 -3.91
C VAL A 303 -20.11 -12.11 -3.04
N ASN A 304 -20.79 -13.07 -2.40
CA ASN A 304 -21.90 -12.76 -1.49
C ASN A 304 -21.44 -11.94 -0.27
N ASP A 305 -20.20 -12.09 0.16
CA ASP A 305 -19.63 -11.32 1.26
C ASP A 305 -19.34 -9.88 0.85
N LEU A 306 -18.92 -9.67 -0.40
CA LEU A 306 -18.82 -8.34 -0.98
C LEU A 306 -20.20 -7.68 -1.12
N VAL A 307 -21.23 -8.45 -1.51
CA VAL A 307 -22.61 -7.98 -1.55
C VAL A 307 -23.10 -7.59 -0.15
N GLU A 308 -22.86 -8.44 0.86
CA GLU A 308 -23.22 -8.14 2.25
C GLU A 308 -22.51 -6.89 2.76
N LEU A 309 -21.22 -6.72 2.43
CA LEU A 309 -20.44 -5.52 2.74
C LEU A 309 -21.06 -4.26 2.12
N ILE A 310 -21.47 -4.31 0.85
CA ILE A 310 -22.07 -3.15 0.16
C ILE A 310 -23.44 -2.81 0.76
N ILE A 311 -24.30 -3.82 1.02
CA ILE A 311 -25.63 -3.61 1.59
C ILE A 311 -25.54 -3.09 3.02
N SER A 312 -24.70 -3.72 3.85
CA SER A 312 -24.56 -3.39 5.26
C SER A 312 -23.65 -2.18 5.50
N LYS A 313 -23.01 -1.65 4.45
CA LYS A 313 -21.98 -0.59 4.43
C LYS A 313 -20.70 -0.90 5.22
N SER A 314 -20.72 -1.92 6.08
CA SER A 314 -19.59 -2.35 6.89
C SER A 314 -19.72 -3.82 7.29
N VAL A 315 -18.60 -4.43 7.67
CA VAL A 315 -18.52 -5.79 8.19
C VAL A 315 -17.68 -5.84 9.46
N GLN A 316 -18.09 -6.64 10.44
CA GLN A 316 -17.31 -6.87 11.65
C GLN A 316 -16.29 -7.99 11.40
N SER A 317 -15.00 -7.63 11.41
CA SER A 317 -13.89 -8.58 11.27
C SER A 317 -12.65 -8.03 11.95
N LYS A 318 -11.85 -8.91 12.55
CA LYS A 318 -10.56 -8.53 13.15
C LYS A 318 -9.49 -8.54 12.07
N ILE A 319 -8.78 -7.42 11.91
CA ILE A 319 -7.60 -7.36 11.04
C ILE A 319 -6.45 -8.16 11.66
N LYS A 320 -5.96 -9.15 10.91
CA LYS A 320 -4.69 -9.81 11.22
C LYS A 320 -3.56 -8.85 10.85
N THR A 321 -2.80 -8.40 11.85
CA THR A 321 -1.64 -7.52 11.64
C THR A 321 -0.40 -8.23 11.12
N GLU A 322 -0.39 -9.56 11.27
CA GLU A 322 0.69 -10.43 10.84
C GLU A 322 0.08 -11.70 10.27
N PHE A 323 0.48 -12.04 9.05
CA PHE A 323 0.19 -13.32 8.39
C PHE A 323 1.28 -13.56 7.34
N GLY A 324 1.54 -14.82 6.99
CA GLY A 324 2.51 -15.20 5.94
C GLY A 324 1.88 -15.47 4.57
N TYR A 325 2.69 -15.62 3.53
CA TYR A 325 2.18 -16.01 2.20
C TYR A 325 1.54 -17.40 2.17
N SER A 326 1.93 -18.32 3.05
CA SER A 326 1.27 -19.62 3.19
C SER A 326 -0.20 -19.47 3.60
N GLU A 327 -0.52 -18.50 4.45
CA GLU A 327 -1.89 -18.17 4.85
C GLU A 327 -2.69 -17.54 3.69
N LEU A 328 -2.03 -16.98 2.67
CA LEU A 328 -2.72 -16.45 1.49
C LEU A 328 -3.39 -17.57 0.65
N LEU A 329 -3.03 -18.85 0.80
CA LEU A 329 -3.84 -19.95 0.22
C LEU A 329 -5.27 -20.00 0.79
N ALA A 330 -5.44 -19.45 1.97
CA ALA A 330 -6.73 -19.35 2.61
C ALA A 330 -7.52 -18.14 2.10
N VAL A 331 -6.99 -17.30 1.20
CA VAL A 331 -7.80 -16.26 0.54
C VAL A 331 -8.97 -16.92 -0.19
N GLY A 332 -10.18 -16.45 0.08
CA GLY A 332 -11.44 -17.07 -0.39
C GLY A 332 -11.96 -18.23 0.47
N LYS A 333 -11.17 -18.71 1.45
CA LYS A 333 -11.56 -19.75 2.42
C LYS A 333 -11.67 -19.14 3.83
N ASP A 334 -10.55 -18.66 4.35
CA ASP A 334 -10.52 -17.88 5.58
C ASP A 334 -11.01 -16.44 5.33
N ARG A 335 -12.18 -16.14 5.90
CA ARG A 335 -12.80 -14.81 5.85
C ARG A 335 -11.91 -13.74 6.47
N GLN A 336 -11.27 -14.04 7.60
CA GLN A 336 -10.45 -13.08 8.33
C GLN A 336 -9.19 -12.72 7.53
N VAL A 337 -8.52 -13.70 6.93
CA VAL A 337 -7.36 -13.47 6.05
C VAL A 337 -7.78 -12.67 4.82
N THR A 338 -8.89 -13.03 4.21
CA THR A 338 -9.38 -12.32 3.01
C THR A 338 -9.72 -10.86 3.33
N TRP A 339 -10.45 -10.60 4.42
CA TRP A 339 -10.73 -9.23 4.86
C TRP A 339 -9.48 -8.43 5.21
N SER A 340 -8.49 -9.06 5.85
CA SER A 340 -7.22 -8.42 6.19
C SER A 340 -6.44 -8.03 4.93
N LEU A 341 -6.38 -8.91 3.94
CA LEU A 341 -5.72 -8.63 2.66
C LEU A 341 -6.39 -7.45 1.93
N LEU A 342 -7.74 -7.45 1.84
CA LEU A 342 -8.48 -6.34 1.21
C LEU A 342 -8.25 -5.00 1.91
N PHE A 343 -8.06 -5.01 3.24
CA PHE A 343 -7.69 -3.82 4.01
C PHE A 343 -6.27 -3.32 3.68
N TYR A 344 -5.26 -4.20 3.67
CA TYR A 344 -3.88 -3.82 3.32
C TYR A 344 -3.73 -3.32 1.87
N LEU A 345 -4.58 -3.81 0.97
CA LEU A 345 -4.64 -3.35 -0.43
C LEU A 345 -5.43 -2.04 -0.63
N GLY A 346 -5.92 -1.42 0.45
CA GLY A 346 -6.69 -0.18 0.39
C GLY A 346 -8.08 -0.34 -0.26
N ILE A 347 -8.59 -1.56 -0.40
CA ILE A 347 -9.98 -1.82 -0.81
C ILE A 347 -10.91 -1.56 0.38
N LEU A 348 -10.43 -1.86 1.59
CA LEU A 348 -11.14 -1.61 2.83
C LEU A 348 -10.36 -0.67 3.73
N THR A 349 -11.09 -0.04 4.63
CA THR A 349 -10.59 0.85 5.66
C THR A 349 -11.31 0.56 6.98
N LEU A 350 -10.73 1.00 8.10
CA LEU A 350 -11.44 0.95 9.39
C LEU A 350 -12.54 2.01 9.40
N GLY A 351 -13.70 1.63 9.94
CA GLY A 351 -14.83 2.48 10.25
C GLY A 351 -15.15 2.44 11.74
N LEU A 352 -16.38 2.81 12.09
CA LEU A 352 -16.83 2.88 13.49
C LEU A 352 -16.64 1.55 14.21
N ASN A 353 -16.19 1.64 15.47
CA ASN A 353 -15.98 0.49 16.35
C ASN A 353 -15.04 -0.58 15.77
N GLY A 354 -14.13 -0.20 14.85
CA GLY A 354 -13.18 -1.13 14.22
C GLY A 354 -13.80 -2.04 13.14
N SER A 355 -15.02 -1.74 12.69
CA SER A 355 -15.61 -2.39 11.52
C SER A 355 -14.81 -2.09 10.24
N LEU A 356 -14.93 -2.93 9.23
CA LEU A 356 -14.34 -2.69 7.91
C LEU A 356 -15.40 -2.16 6.96
N ARG A 357 -15.05 -1.14 6.19
CA ARG A 357 -15.91 -0.53 5.17
C ARG A 357 -15.13 -0.20 3.92
N VAL A 358 -15.85 0.05 2.84
CA VAL A 358 -15.29 0.67 1.64
C VAL A 358 -15.00 2.15 1.92
N PRO A 359 -13.83 2.70 1.53
CA PRO A 359 -13.43 4.05 1.88
C PRO A 359 -14.21 5.13 1.13
N ASN A 360 -14.38 4.96 -0.19
CA ASN A 360 -14.86 5.99 -1.11
C ASN A 360 -15.54 5.39 -2.35
N ASP A 361 -16.08 6.26 -3.22
CA ASP A 361 -16.85 5.84 -4.39
C ASP A 361 -16.02 5.15 -5.47
N VAL A 362 -14.73 5.47 -5.61
CA VAL A 362 -13.87 4.83 -6.63
C VAL A 362 -13.63 3.36 -6.26
N ILE A 363 -13.27 3.09 -5.00
CA ILE A 363 -13.12 1.71 -4.53
C ILE A 363 -14.47 0.99 -4.49
N LYS A 364 -15.57 1.71 -4.20
CA LYS A 364 -16.91 1.14 -4.29
C LYS A 364 -17.23 0.68 -5.71
N SER A 365 -16.89 1.48 -6.73
CA SER A 365 -17.01 1.12 -8.14
C SER A 365 -16.23 -0.17 -8.45
N ASP A 366 -14.98 -0.28 -7.98
CA ASP A 366 -14.17 -1.51 -8.15
C ASP A 366 -14.84 -2.76 -7.55
N VAL A 367 -15.39 -2.65 -6.34
CA VAL A 367 -16.11 -3.76 -5.68
C VAL A 367 -17.40 -4.10 -6.44
N LEU A 368 -18.16 -3.08 -6.86
CA LEU A 368 -19.39 -3.27 -7.63
C LEU A 368 -19.11 -3.90 -8.99
N ASN A 369 -18.06 -3.49 -9.69
CA ASN A 369 -17.63 -4.09 -10.96
C ASN A 369 -17.35 -5.59 -10.82
N ARG A 370 -16.76 -6.02 -9.68
CA ARG A 370 -16.58 -7.44 -9.39
C ARG A 370 -17.90 -8.17 -9.16
N ILE A 371 -18.83 -7.56 -8.43
CA ILE A 371 -20.17 -8.11 -8.18
C ILE A 371 -20.96 -8.20 -9.49
N GLU A 372 -20.96 -7.14 -10.29
CA GLU A 372 -21.62 -7.10 -11.59
C GLU A 372 -21.09 -8.19 -12.52
N GLY A 373 -19.76 -8.35 -12.59
CA GLY A 373 -19.12 -9.41 -13.35
C GLY A 373 -19.63 -10.81 -12.95
N PHE A 374 -19.83 -11.06 -11.66
CA PHE A 374 -20.44 -12.31 -11.17
C PHE A 374 -21.92 -12.42 -11.54
N LEU A 375 -22.72 -11.37 -11.37
CA LEU A 375 -24.15 -11.42 -11.70
C LEU A 375 -24.38 -11.69 -13.19
N ARG A 376 -23.50 -11.17 -14.06
CA ARG A 376 -23.56 -11.43 -15.51
C ARG A 376 -23.30 -12.89 -15.88
N THR A 377 -22.51 -13.64 -15.10
CA THR A 377 -22.28 -15.07 -15.36
C THR A 377 -23.42 -15.96 -14.89
N GLN A 378 -24.32 -15.45 -14.04
CA GLN A 378 -25.51 -16.18 -13.58
C GLN A 378 -26.62 -16.14 -14.64
N ILE A 379 -26.75 -17.22 -15.43
CA ILE A 379 -27.72 -17.34 -16.55
C ILE A 379 -29.14 -16.90 -16.17
N LYS A 380 -29.61 -17.28 -14.98
CA LYS A 380 -30.95 -16.91 -14.49
C LYS A 380 -31.09 -15.40 -14.28
N ILE A 381 -30.07 -14.75 -13.73
CA ILE A 381 -30.08 -13.31 -13.44
C ILE A 381 -29.87 -12.51 -14.73
N SER A 382 -28.93 -12.91 -15.58
CA SER A 382 -28.66 -12.20 -16.85
C SER A 382 -29.88 -12.20 -17.78
N THR A 383 -30.63 -13.30 -17.83
CA THR A 383 -31.86 -13.41 -18.64
C THR A 383 -32.98 -12.49 -18.13
N LEU A 384 -33.05 -12.27 -16.81
CA LEU A 384 -34.05 -11.39 -16.19
C LEU A 384 -33.61 -9.92 -16.13
N MET A 385 -32.31 -9.65 -16.02
CA MET A 385 -31.75 -8.30 -15.92
C MET A 385 -31.83 -7.52 -17.24
N VAL A 386 -31.59 -8.17 -18.38
CA VAL A 386 -31.60 -7.48 -19.69
C VAL A 386 -32.96 -6.84 -20.00
N PRO A 387 -34.11 -7.56 -19.88
CA PRO A 387 -35.43 -6.97 -20.01
C PRO A 387 -35.72 -5.89 -18.95
N ALA A 388 -35.38 -6.16 -17.69
CA ALA A 388 -35.61 -5.25 -16.58
C ALA A 388 -34.86 -3.91 -16.74
N MET A 389 -33.59 -3.93 -17.17
CA MET A 389 -32.81 -2.73 -17.47
C MET A 389 -33.34 -1.98 -18.69
N ALA A 390 -33.75 -2.68 -19.75
CA ALA A 390 -34.36 -2.05 -20.93
C ALA A 390 -35.67 -1.34 -20.55
N ASN A 391 -36.49 -1.98 -19.70
CA ASN A 391 -37.72 -1.42 -19.19
C ASN A 391 -37.48 -0.24 -18.23
N LEU A 392 -36.48 -0.31 -17.37
CA LEU A 392 -36.07 0.82 -16.53
C LEU A 392 -35.66 2.03 -17.39
N LYS A 393 -34.85 1.83 -18.43
CA LYS A 393 -34.45 2.89 -19.39
C LYS A 393 -35.64 3.48 -20.15
N ALA A 394 -36.69 2.68 -20.36
CA ALA A 394 -37.95 3.11 -20.95
C ALA A 394 -38.95 3.72 -19.93
N GLY A 395 -38.52 3.99 -18.69
CA GLY A 395 -39.36 4.58 -17.64
C GLY A 395 -40.33 3.60 -16.95
N ARG A 396 -40.13 2.29 -17.11
CA ARG A 396 -40.95 1.23 -16.50
C ARG A 396 -40.14 0.47 -15.44
N PRO A 397 -40.12 0.94 -14.17
CA PRO A 397 -39.20 0.42 -13.16
C PRO A 397 -39.66 -0.88 -12.47
N ASN A 398 -40.92 -1.30 -12.66
CA ASN A 398 -41.54 -2.35 -11.84
C ASN A 398 -40.81 -3.69 -11.90
N GLU A 399 -40.44 -4.15 -13.10
CA GLU A 399 -39.72 -5.43 -13.25
C GLU A 399 -38.32 -5.38 -12.64
N PHE A 400 -37.64 -4.22 -12.75
CA PHE A 400 -36.35 -4.01 -12.11
C PHE A 400 -36.48 -4.01 -10.59
N ARG A 401 -37.53 -3.37 -10.05
CA ARG A 401 -37.83 -3.36 -8.62
C ARG A 401 -38.12 -4.75 -8.08
N GLU A 402 -38.95 -5.54 -8.77
CA GLU A 402 -39.27 -6.92 -8.36
C GLU A 402 -38.03 -7.83 -8.42
N LEU A 403 -37.20 -7.68 -9.44
CA LEU A 403 -35.93 -8.39 -9.56
C LEU A 403 -35.00 -8.04 -8.38
N LEU A 404 -34.87 -6.76 -8.05
CA LEU A 404 -34.07 -6.29 -6.94
C LEU A 404 -34.60 -6.81 -5.59
N GLN A 405 -35.93 -6.77 -5.39
CA GLN A 405 -36.58 -7.30 -4.19
C GLN A 405 -36.36 -8.81 -4.05
N ASN A 406 -36.57 -9.58 -5.11
CA ASN A 406 -36.33 -11.03 -5.09
C ASN A 406 -34.85 -11.36 -4.85
N PHE A 407 -33.95 -10.59 -5.46
CA PHE A 407 -32.51 -10.72 -5.23
C PHE A 407 -32.17 -10.50 -3.75
N LEU A 408 -32.67 -9.44 -3.13
CA LEU A 408 -32.44 -9.13 -1.72
C LEU A 408 -33.11 -10.14 -0.77
N LEU A 409 -34.35 -10.55 -1.05
CA LEU A 409 -35.12 -11.51 -0.24
C LEU A 409 -34.52 -12.92 -0.24
N SER A 410 -33.81 -13.29 -1.30
CA SER A 410 -33.10 -14.58 -1.38
C SER A 410 -31.82 -14.65 -0.54
N ARG A 411 -31.43 -13.56 0.12
CA ARG A 411 -30.19 -13.43 0.89
C ARG A 411 -30.47 -13.40 2.40
N ASN A 412 -29.41 -13.62 3.18
CA ASN A 412 -29.49 -13.86 4.61
C ASN A 412 -30.16 -12.67 5.35
N VAL A 413 -31.06 -12.96 6.29
CA VAL A 413 -31.99 -12.01 6.94
C VAL A 413 -31.29 -10.80 7.60
N ARG A 414 -30.02 -10.95 8.02
CA ARG A 414 -29.21 -9.83 8.54
C ARG A 414 -28.99 -8.70 7.53
N SER A 415 -28.87 -9.02 6.24
CA SER A 415 -28.68 -8.03 5.17
C SER A 415 -29.96 -7.25 4.82
N LEU A 416 -31.13 -7.83 5.10
CA LEU A 416 -32.43 -7.21 4.85
C LEU A 416 -32.82 -6.19 5.94
N GLN A 417 -32.36 -6.40 7.18
CA GLN A 417 -32.65 -5.49 8.29
C GLN A 417 -31.88 -4.15 8.22
N THR A 418 -30.78 -4.10 7.45
CA THR A 418 -29.92 -2.91 7.30
C THR A 418 -30.11 -2.16 5.99
N ALA A 419 -30.82 -2.76 5.01
CA ALA A 419 -31.12 -2.14 3.73
C ALA A 419 -32.21 -1.06 3.87
N ASN A 420 -31.88 0.20 3.62
CA ASN A 420 -32.82 1.32 3.55
C ASN A 420 -32.80 2.01 2.18
N GLU A 421 -33.69 2.97 1.95
CA GLU A 421 -33.84 3.65 0.66
C GLU A 421 -32.52 4.28 0.17
N ALA A 422 -31.72 4.83 1.08
CA ALA A 422 -30.40 5.38 0.76
C ALA A 422 -29.35 4.31 0.40
N VAL A 423 -29.47 3.09 0.92
CA VAL A 423 -28.64 1.93 0.52
C VAL A 423 -28.97 1.52 -0.92
N LEU A 424 -30.25 1.50 -1.27
CA LEU A 424 -30.72 1.06 -2.60
C LEU A 424 -30.47 2.09 -3.70
N GLN A 425 -30.48 3.39 -3.39
CA GLN A 425 -30.13 4.43 -4.36
C GLN A 425 -28.64 4.45 -4.75
N GLY A 426 -27.78 3.77 -3.96
CA GLY A 426 -26.34 3.68 -4.19
C GLY A 426 -25.84 2.36 -4.78
N ILE A 427 -26.73 1.40 -5.05
CA ILE A 427 -26.50 0.18 -5.84
C ILE A 427 -26.98 0.47 -7.26
#